data_AF-A0A931F132-F1
#
_entry.id   AF-A0A931F132-F1
#
_cell.length_a   1.000
_cell.length_b   1.000
_cell.length_c   1.000
_cell.angle_alpha   90.00
_cell.angle_beta   90.00
_cell.angle_gamma   90.00
#
_symmetry.space_group_name_H-M   'P 1'
#
loop_
_entity.id
_entity.type
_entity.pdbx_description
1 polymer ?
#
loop_
_entity_poly.entity_id
_entity_poly.type
_entity_poly.pdbx_seq_one_letter_code
_entity_poly.pdbx_strand_id
1 'polypeptide(L)' 'MRRRGVADSTAGLAAEAGIAVFKIAYERWINDPGQADLPQLIHESLNELKAVTAGRTHTA' A
#
# COMPACT_ATOMS: atom_id res chain seq x y z
N MET A 1 23.84 -21.60 8.00
CA MET A 1 23.23 -20.32 7.56
C MET A 1 22.33 -20.54 6.34
N ARG A 2 21.01 -20.71 6.50
CA ARG A 2 20.00 -20.69 5.40
C ARG A 2 18.60 -20.30 5.94
N ARG A 3 18.52 -19.25 6.76
CA ARG A 3 17.25 -18.71 7.29
C ARG A 3 17.21 -17.18 7.21
N ARG A 4 17.80 -16.63 6.15
CA ARG A 4 17.77 -15.19 5.84
C ARG A 4 17.16 -14.89 4.48
N GLY A 5 17.14 -15.83 3.52
CA GLY A 5 16.61 -15.58 2.18
C GLY A 5 15.13 -15.19 2.13
N VAL A 6 14.26 -15.82 2.93
CA VAL A 6 12.80 -15.56 2.87
C VAL A 6 12.39 -14.31 3.66
N ALA A 7 13.03 -14.06 4.80
CA ALA A 7 12.75 -12.88 5.62
C ALA A 7 13.20 -11.58 4.91
N ASP A 8 14.33 -11.63 4.20
CA ASP A 8 14.84 -10.50 3.43
C ASP A 8 13.97 -10.19 2.21
N SER A 9 13.51 -11.22 1.48
CA SER A 9 12.56 -11.03 0.36
C SER A 9 11.19 -10.51 0.81
N THR A 10 10.67 -10.98 1.96
CA THR A 10 9.39 -10.50 2.48
C THR A 10 9.49 -9.06 2.98
N ALA A 11 10.59 -8.70 3.64
CA ALA A 11 10.85 -7.34 4.08
C ALA A 11 11.02 -6.38 2.90
N GLY A 12 11.77 -6.79 1.87
CA GLY A 12 11.91 -6.02 0.62
C GLY A 12 10.56 -5.78 -0.06
N LEU A 13 9.75 -6.83 -0.22
CA LEU A 13 8.42 -6.71 -0.81
C LEU A 13 7.50 -5.80 0.03
N ALA A 14 7.54 -5.90 1.35
CA ALA A 14 6.78 -5.03 2.24
C ALA A 14 7.22 -3.56 2.12
N ALA A 15 8.52 -3.31 1.96
CA ALA A 15 9.05 -1.96 1.75
C ALA A 15 8.58 -1.38 0.41
N GLU A 16 8.68 -2.13 -0.68
CA GLU A 16 8.20 -1.71 -2.01
C GLU A 16 6.68 -1.44 -2.00
N ALA A 17 5.90 -2.33 -1.39
CA ALA A 17 4.47 -2.14 -1.21
C ALA A 17 4.15 -0.89 -0.38
N GLY A 18 4.90 -0.65 0.71
CA GLY A 18 4.75 0.55 1.53
C GLY A 18 5.04 1.84 0.77
N ILE A 19 6.09 1.85 -0.06
CA ILE A 19 6.43 2.99 -0.92
C ILE A 19 5.31 3.26 -1.93
N ALA A 20 4.77 2.21 -2.56
CA ALA A 20 3.67 2.36 -3.51
C ALA A 20 2.41 2.94 -2.86
N VAL A 21 2.01 2.40 -1.70
CA VAL A 21 0.87 2.91 -0.91
C VAL A 21 1.06 4.38 -0.53
N PHE A 22 2.26 4.73 -0.02
CA PHE A 22 2.57 6.11 0.36
C PHE A 22 2.50 7.06 -0.83
N LYS A 23 3.08 6.69 -1.97
CA LYS A 23 3.08 7.52 -3.18
C LYS A 23 1.66 7.82 -3.66
N ILE A 24 0.80 6.79 -3.73
CA ILE A 24 -0.60 6.95 -4.16
C ILE A 24 -1.37 7.85 -3.18
N ALA A 25 -1.24 7.61 -1.88
CA ALA A 25 -1.91 8.42 -0.86
C ALA A 25 -1.45 9.89 -0.89
N TYR A 26 -0.14 10.12 -1.05
CA TYR A 26 0.43 11.46 -1.16
C TYR A 26 -0.07 12.19 -2.41
N GLU A 27 -0.05 11.53 -3.57
CA GLU A 27 -0.57 12.10 -4.83
C GLU A 27 -2.06 12.45 -4.72
N ARG A 28 -2.88 11.62 -4.08
CA ARG A 28 -4.30 11.94 -3.83
C ARG A 28 -4.44 13.15 -2.89
N TRP A 29 -3.66 13.18 -1.80
CA TRP A 29 -3.73 14.24 -0.79
C TRP A 29 -3.38 15.63 -1.35
N ILE A 30 -2.34 15.73 -2.19
CA ILE A 30 -1.93 17.03 -2.76
C ILE A 30 -2.88 17.54 -3.85
N ASN A 31 -3.59 16.64 -4.53
CA ASN A 31 -4.49 16.98 -5.63
C ASN A 31 -5.93 17.25 -5.18
N ASP A 32 -6.32 16.75 -4.01
CA ASP A 32 -7.65 16.98 -3.41
C ASP A 32 -7.57 17.48 -1.96
N PRO A 33 -7.01 18.69 -1.74
CA PRO A 33 -6.86 19.24 -0.42
C PRO A 33 -8.23 19.58 0.19
N GLY A 34 -8.66 18.79 1.17
CA GLY A 34 -9.87 19.05 1.97
C GLY A 34 -10.85 17.88 2.08
N GLN A 35 -10.71 16.83 1.26
CA GLN A 35 -11.61 15.67 1.31
C GLN A 35 -11.17 14.61 2.33
N ALA A 36 -9.86 14.39 2.47
CA ALA A 36 -9.31 13.41 3.40
C ALA A 36 -7.92 13.82 3.89
N ASP A 37 -7.58 13.45 5.12
CA ASP A 37 -6.21 13.61 5.62
C ASP A 37 -5.27 12.52 5.07
N LEU A 38 -3.97 12.79 5.09
CA LEU A 38 -2.96 11.86 4.57
C LEU A 38 -3.01 10.49 5.29
N PRO A 39 -3.17 10.40 6.64
CA PRO A 39 -3.34 9.11 7.31
C PRO A 39 -4.53 8.29 6.79
N GLN A 40 -5.69 8.91 6.58
CA GLN A 40 -6.87 8.25 6.03
C GLN A 40 -6.59 7.69 4.64
N LEU A 41 -5.98 8.50 3.76
CA LEU A 41 -5.64 8.08 2.40
C LEU A 41 -4.62 6.93 2.36
N ILE A 42 -3.67 6.89 3.31
CA ILE A 42 -2.75 5.75 3.49
C ILE A 42 -3.53 4.49 3.87
N HIS A 43 -4.46 4.58 4.81
CA HIS A 43 -5.29 3.44 5.24
C HIS A 43 -6.19 2.90 4.12
N GLU A 44 -6.82 3.79 3.35
CA GLU A 44 -7.62 3.43 2.18
C GLU A 44 -6.77 2.72 1.13
N SER A 45 -5.62 3.29 0.76
CA SER A 45 -4.69 2.71 -0.21
C SER A 45 -4.16 1.34 0.23
N LEU A 46 -3.90 1.15 1.53
CA LEU A 46 -3.50 -0.15 2.08
C LEU A 46 -4.65 -1.18 2.02
N ASN A 47 -5.90 -0.75 2.23
CA ASN A 47 -7.06 -1.62 2.12
C ASN A 47 -7.33 -2.02 0.66
N GLU A 48 -7.16 -1.11 -0.30
CA GLU A 48 -7.18 -1.42 -1.73
C GLU A 48 -6.13 -2.48 -2.08
N LEU A 49 -4.88 -2.30 -1.63
CA LEU A 49 -3.81 -3.27 -1.86
C LEU A 49 -4.13 -4.65 -1.26
N LYS A 50 -4.71 -4.70 -0.05
CA LYS A 50 -5.19 -5.95 0.57
C LYS A 50 -6.30 -6.62 -0.23
N ALA A 51 -7.20 -5.86 -0.84
CA ALA A 51 -8.29 -6.41 -1.65
C ALA A 51 -7.74 -7.06 -2.94
N VAL A 52 -6.84 -6.37 -3.64
CA VAL A 52 -6.18 -6.87 -4.85
C VAL A 52 -5.41 -8.16 -4.57
N THR A 53 -4.58 -8.16 -3.53
CA THR A 53 -3.76 -9.33 -3.16
C THR A 53 -4.59 -10.51 -2.65
N ALA A 54 -5.78 -10.26 -2.09
CA ALA A 54 -6.73 -11.31 -1.71
C ALA A 54 -7.55 -11.87 -2.90
N GLY A 55 -7.31 -11.40 -4.13
CA GLY A 55 -8.08 -11.81 -5.31
C GLY A 55 -9.53 -11.28 -5.30
N ARG A 56 -9.82 -10.29 -4.45
CA ARG A 56 -11.11 -9.59 -4.42
C ARG A 56 -11.01 -8.34 -5.27
N THR A 57 -10.83 -8.51 -6.58
CA THR A 57 -11.07 -7.42 -7.52
C THR A 57 -12.57 -7.17 -7.55
N HIS A 58 -12.98 -5.97 -7.17
CA HIS A 58 -14.34 -5.49 -7.33
C HIS A 58 -14.70 -5.62 -8.80
N THR A 59 -15.63 -6.52 -9.10
CA THR A 59 -16.37 -6.51 -10.36
C THR A 59 -17.27 -5.28 -10.29
N ALA A 60 -16.93 -4.24 -11.04
CA ALA A 60 -17.80 -3.14 -11.40
C ALA A 60 -17.54 -2.80 -12.87
#